data_AF-A0A2V5XNV4-F1
#
_entry.id   AF-A0A2V5XNV4-F1
#
_cell.length_a   1.000
_cell.length_b   1.000
_cell.length_c   1.000
_cell.angle_alpha   90.00
_cell.angle_beta   90.00
_cell.angle_gamma   90.00
#
_symmetry.space_group_name_H-M   'P 1'
#
loop_
_entity.id
_entity.type
_entity.pdbx_description
1 polymer ?
#
loop_
_entity_poly.entity_id
_entity_poly.type
_entity_poly.pdbx_seq_one_letter_code
_entity_poly.pdbx_strand_id
1 'polypeptide(L)'
;ITVVPLEDNDHELFNTVVVKLAPPPTAVVPTYTIGHPGKAAAIIVDRGEFAAEGDHSPDGLFHFRLPGMNGFFFRVEASDDLVTWTPVCTNVVTEGAIHFVDPDANEHPHRFYHVVPEADADTDD
;
A
#
# COMPACT_ATOMS: atom_id res chain seq x y z
N ILE A 1 -4.59 -15.80 3.31
CA ILE A 1 -3.52 -15.86 2.29
C ILE A 1 -2.23 -15.53 3.01
N THR A 2 -1.13 -16.24 2.71
CA THR A 2 0.18 -16.00 3.32
C THR A 2 1.19 -15.76 2.21
N VAL A 3 1.95 -14.67 2.30
CA VAL A 3 3.08 -14.38 1.40
C VAL A 3 4.36 -14.77 2.14
N VAL A 4 5.19 -15.60 1.52
CA VAL A 4 6.49 -16.03 2.06
C VAL A 4 7.55 -15.62 1.05
N PRO A 5 8.43 -14.66 1.38
CA PRO A 5 9.52 -14.28 0.48
C PRO A 5 10.50 -15.44 0.32
N LEU A 6 11.06 -15.58 -0.88
CA LEU A 6 12.09 -16.56 -1.20
C LEU A 6 13.39 -15.80 -1.48
N GLU A 7 14.51 -16.33 -0.98
CA GLU A 7 15.82 -15.79 -1.30
C GLU A 7 16.19 -16.17 -2.74
N ASP A 8 16.61 -15.17 -3.52
CA ASP A 8 17.21 -15.35 -4.83
C ASP A 8 18.59 -14.63 -4.87
N ASN A 9 19.26 -14.69 -6.03
CA ASN A 9 20.56 -14.04 -6.23
C ASN A 9 20.44 -12.76 -7.08
N ASP A 10 19.22 -12.27 -7.28
CA ASP A 10 18.98 -11.09 -8.10
C ASP A 10 19.14 -9.85 -7.22
N HIS A 11 19.92 -8.86 -7.69
CA HIS A 11 20.09 -7.60 -6.97
C HIS A 11 18.98 -6.63 -7.41
N GLU A 12 17.81 -6.79 -6.82
CA GLU A 12 16.67 -5.89 -6.98
C GLU A 12 16.49 -5.08 -5.69
N LEU A 13 16.31 -3.75 -5.79
CA LEU A 13 16.12 -2.91 -4.60
C LEU A 13 14.91 -3.39 -3.78
N PHE A 14 13.82 -3.72 -4.49
CA PHE A 14 12.61 -4.28 -3.90
C PHE A 14 11.74 -4.92 -4.97
N ASN A 15 10.84 -5.80 -4.53
CA ASN A 15 9.81 -6.47 -5.34
C ASN A 15 8.43 -6.31 -4.72
N THR A 16 7.38 -6.42 -5.54
CA THR A 16 6.00 -6.36 -5.06
C THR A 16 5.23 -7.63 -5.35
N VAL A 17 4.46 -8.08 -4.37
CA VAL A 17 3.42 -9.10 -4.57
C VAL A 17 2.05 -8.44 -4.42
N VAL A 18 1.25 -8.47 -5.49
CA VAL A 18 -0.15 -7.99 -5.48
C VAL A 18 -1.11 -9.17 -5.45
N VAL A 19 -2.04 -9.16 -4.50
CA VAL A 19 -3.14 -10.11 -4.40
C VAL A 19 -4.45 -9.38 -4.69
N LYS A 20 -5.30 -9.95 -5.54
CA LYS A 20 -6.59 -9.37 -5.95
C LYS A 20 -7.74 -10.31 -5.62
N LEU A 21 -8.86 -9.76 -5.15
CA LEU A 21 -10.11 -10.51 -5.01
C LEU A 21 -10.69 -10.81 -6.40
N ALA A 22 -11.06 -12.06 -6.67
CA ALA A 22 -11.73 -12.44 -7.91
C ALA A 22 -13.23 -12.17 -7.81
N PRO A 23 -13.92 -11.81 -8.91
CA PRO A 23 -15.38 -11.70 -8.92
C PRO A 23 -16.04 -13.07 -8.76
N PRO A 24 -17.32 -13.12 -8.33
CA PRO A 24 -18.03 -14.39 -8.22
C PRO A 24 -18.08 -15.11 -9.59
N PRO A 25 -17.81 -16.43 -9.64
CA PRO A 25 -17.83 -17.17 -10.89
C PRO A 25 -19.23 -17.18 -11.49
N THR A 26 -19.36 -16.62 -12.71
CA THR A 26 -20.47 -16.68 -13.68
C THR A 26 -21.88 -17.02 -13.14
N ALA A 27 -22.29 -16.40 -12.04
CA ALA A 27 -23.64 -16.51 -11.53
C ALA A 27 -24.48 -15.36 -12.08
N VAL A 28 -25.69 -15.68 -12.55
CA VAL A 28 -26.69 -14.69 -13.02
C VAL A 28 -27.08 -13.72 -11.90
N VAL A 29 -26.87 -14.11 -10.64
CA VAL A 29 -26.97 -13.26 -9.44
C VAL A 29 -25.61 -13.29 -8.73
N PRO A 30 -24.94 -12.15 -8.50
CA PRO A 30 -23.65 -12.11 -7.83
C PRO A 30 -23.81 -12.53 -6.36
N THR A 31 -23.06 -13.54 -5.93
CA THR A 31 -23.06 -14.02 -4.53
C THR A 31 -22.34 -13.06 -3.58
N TYR A 32 -21.47 -12.20 -4.11
CA TYR A 32 -20.77 -11.15 -3.38
C TYR A 32 -20.30 -10.05 -4.35
N THR A 33 -20.00 -8.89 -3.81
CA THR A 33 -19.36 -7.77 -4.51
C THR A 33 -18.00 -7.48 -3.87
N ILE A 34 -17.00 -7.19 -4.69
CA ILE A 34 -15.70 -6.72 -4.21
C ILE A 34 -15.86 -5.27 -3.75
N GLY A 35 -15.46 -4.99 -2.52
CA GLY A 35 -15.38 -3.62 -1.99
C GLY A 35 -14.06 -2.94 -2.33
N HIS A 36 -13.84 -1.75 -1.77
CA HIS A 36 -12.57 -1.03 -1.88
C HIS A 36 -11.85 -1.00 -0.53
N PRO A 37 -10.53 -1.26 -0.49
CA PRO A 37 -9.69 -1.70 -1.62
C PRO A 37 -9.96 -3.16 -2.01
N GLY A 38 -9.87 -3.47 -3.32
CA GLY A 38 -10.07 -4.81 -3.88
C GLY A 38 -8.78 -5.62 -4.07
N LYS A 39 -7.64 -4.99 -3.78
CA LYS A 39 -6.28 -5.54 -3.87
C LYS A 39 -5.51 -5.28 -2.58
N ALA A 40 -4.52 -6.11 -2.31
CA ALA A 40 -3.53 -5.92 -1.27
C ALA A 40 -2.13 -6.11 -1.88
N ALA A 41 -1.14 -5.39 -1.39
CA ALA A 41 0.24 -5.50 -1.84
C ALA A 41 1.20 -5.69 -0.68
N ALA A 42 2.27 -6.44 -0.93
CA ALA A 42 3.41 -6.62 -0.02
C ALA A 42 4.70 -6.22 -0.73
N ILE A 43 5.51 -5.40 -0.08
CA ILE A 43 6.86 -5.02 -0.53
C ILE A 43 7.85 -6.01 0.06
N ILE A 44 8.70 -6.59 -0.77
CA ILE A 44 9.82 -7.46 -0.39
C ILE A 44 11.09 -6.67 -0.67
N VAL A 45 11.81 -6.33 0.38
CA VAL A 45 13.02 -5.49 0.30
C VAL A 45 14.26 -6.39 0.35
N ASP A 46 15.20 -6.22 -0.57
CA ASP A 46 16.48 -6.92 -0.49
C ASP A 46 17.42 -6.21 0.49
N ARG A 47 18.05 -7.00 1.36
CA ARG A 47 19.16 -6.64 2.27
C ARG A 47 19.15 -5.22 2.87
N GLY A 48 17.99 -4.72 3.26
CA GLY A 48 17.84 -3.44 3.97
C GLY A 48 18.04 -2.18 3.11
N GLU A 49 18.10 -2.33 1.78
CA GLU A 49 18.12 -1.19 0.86
C GLU A 49 16.68 -0.75 0.57
N PHE A 50 16.20 0.23 1.33
CA PHE A 50 14.92 0.86 1.02
C PHE A 50 15.07 1.78 -0.18
N ALA A 51 14.06 1.80 -1.07
CA ALA A 51 13.96 2.78 -2.14
C ALA A 51 14.08 4.22 -1.58
N ALA A 52 14.59 5.13 -2.41
CA ALA A 52 14.59 6.56 -2.12
C ALA A 52 13.16 7.08 -1.87
N GLU A 53 13.03 8.32 -1.39
CA GLU A 53 11.75 8.95 -0.99
C GLU A 53 10.79 9.09 -2.20
N GLY A 54 10.11 8.00 -2.56
CA GLY A 54 9.27 7.89 -3.75
C GLY A 54 10.02 7.21 -4.90
N ASP A 55 9.57 6.02 -5.32
CA ASP A 55 10.08 5.36 -6.52
C ASP A 55 8.98 4.60 -7.26
N HIS A 56 9.14 4.48 -8.58
CA HIS A 56 8.34 3.58 -9.38
C HIS A 56 9.08 2.27 -9.52
N SER A 57 8.42 1.21 -9.08
CA SER A 57 8.89 -0.14 -9.25
C SER A 57 8.95 -0.56 -10.72
N PRO A 58 9.74 -1.58 -11.09
CA PRO A 58 9.72 -2.15 -12.45
C PRO A 58 8.33 -2.59 -12.92
N ASP A 59 7.44 -2.93 -11.99
CA ASP A 59 6.02 -3.27 -12.21
C ASP A 59 5.09 -2.05 -12.33
N GLY A 60 5.64 -0.83 -12.32
CA GLY A 60 4.92 0.43 -12.52
C GLY A 60 4.15 0.92 -11.29
N LEU A 61 4.12 0.13 -10.20
CA LEU A 61 3.47 0.53 -8.96
C LEU A 61 4.26 1.63 -8.26
N PHE A 62 3.51 2.54 -7.65
CA PHE A 62 4.05 3.65 -6.88
C PHE A 62 4.35 3.21 -5.45
N HIS A 63 5.56 3.52 -5.01
CA HIS A 63 6.05 3.24 -3.67
C HIS A 63 6.53 4.51 -3.01
N PHE A 64 6.32 4.64 -1.71
CA PHE A 64 7.06 5.63 -0.93
C PHE A 64 7.44 5.11 0.44
N ARG A 65 8.51 5.72 0.96
CA ARG A 65 8.96 5.57 2.33
C ARG A 65 9.08 6.95 2.97
N LEU A 66 8.48 7.12 4.14
CA LEU A 66 8.58 8.36 4.92
C LEU A 66 9.05 8.02 6.34
N PRO A 67 10.13 8.63 6.86
CA PRO A 67 10.56 8.42 8.24
C PRO A 67 9.43 8.71 9.23
N GLY A 68 9.32 7.90 10.28
CA GLY A 68 8.27 8.01 11.28
C GLY A 68 8.66 7.40 12.61
N MET A 69 8.00 7.83 13.69
CA MET A 69 8.19 7.24 15.01
C MET A 69 7.39 5.96 15.14
N ASN A 70 8.03 4.85 15.52
CA ASN A 70 7.35 3.58 15.75
C ASN A 70 6.19 3.72 16.73
N GLY A 71 5.07 3.06 16.41
CA GLY A 71 3.84 3.14 17.21
C GLY A 71 2.91 4.28 16.81
N PHE A 72 3.31 5.18 15.91
CA PHE A 72 2.44 6.23 15.41
C PHE A 72 1.40 5.67 14.43
N PHE A 73 0.12 5.96 14.67
CA PHE A 73 -0.96 5.60 13.75
C PHE A 73 -1.06 6.61 12.61
N PHE A 74 -1.26 6.10 11.39
CA PHE A 74 -1.40 6.94 10.22
C PHE A 74 -2.37 6.34 9.22
N ARG A 75 -2.89 7.21 8.35
CA ARG A 75 -3.51 6.79 7.09
C ARG A 75 -2.83 7.43 5.91
N VAL A 76 -2.87 6.74 4.78
CA VAL A 76 -2.52 7.30 3.47
C VAL A 76 -3.84 7.56 2.75
N GLU A 77 -4.00 8.78 2.24
CA GLU A 77 -5.08 9.08 1.31
C GLU A 77 -4.52 9.35 -0.08
N ALA A 78 -5.30 9.00 -1.09
CA ALA A 78 -4.98 9.24 -2.48
C ALA A 78 -6.05 10.09 -3.18
N SER A 79 -5.64 10.85 -4.18
CA SER A 79 -6.51 11.71 -4.98
C SER A 79 -6.06 11.76 -6.43
N ASP A 80 -7.02 11.83 -7.36
CA ASP A 80 -6.74 12.02 -8.79
C ASP A 80 -6.85 13.49 -9.23
N ASP A 81 -7.49 14.33 -8.41
CA ASP A 81 -7.85 15.71 -8.75
C ASP A 81 -7.39 16.75 -7.71
N LEU A 82 -6.70 16.32 -6.65
CA LEU A 82 -6.27 17.11 -5.48
C LEU A 82 -7.43 17.70 -4.64
N VAL A 83 -8.67 17.35 -4.96
CA VAL A 83 -9.89 17.83 -4.28
C VAL A 83 -10.52 16.70 -3.48
N THR A 84 -10.69 15.55 -4.11
CA THR A 84 -11.32 14.37 -3.52
C THR A 84 -10.26 13.41 -3.03
N TRP A 85 -10.20 13.21 -1.71
CA TRP A 85 -9.22 12.34 -1.07
C TRP A 85 -9.90 11.11 -0.48
N THR A 86 -9.38 9.93 -0.79
CA THR A 86 -9.92 8.64 -0.33
C THR A 86 -8.85 7.87 0.44
N PRO A 87 -9.14 7.32 1.63
CA PRO A 87 -8.19 6.50 2.36
C PRO A 87 -7.87 5.22 1.58
N VAL A 88 -6.58 4.94 1.38
CA VAL A 88 -6.07 3.75 0.68
C VAL A 88 -5.24 2.83 1.57
N CYS A 89 -4.80 3.32 2.73
CA CYS A 89 -4.11 2.53 3.75
C CYS A 89 -4.32 3.15 5.14
N THR A 90 -4.42 2.30 6.16
CA THR A 90 -4.39 2.70 7.58
C THR A 90 -3.50 1.70 8.29
N ASN A 91 -2.45 2.18 8.95
CA ASN A 91 -1.49 1.31 9.62
C ASN A 91 -0.78 2.04 10.76
N VAL A 92 0.09 1.32 11.46
CA VAL A 92 1.00 1.85 12.47
C VAL A 92 2.43 1.86 11.91
N VAL A 93 3.21 2.87 12.26
CA VAL A 93 4.62 2.94 11.87
C VAL A 93 5.39 1.82 12.56
N THR A 94 6.12 1.07 11.76
CA THR A 94 7.07 0.03 12.19
C THR A 94 8.42 0.28 11.54
N GLU A 95 9.51 -0.22 12.13
CA GLU A 95 10.86 -0.13 11.55
C GLU A 95 11.34 1.31 11.25
N GLY A 96 10.78 2.30 11.94
CA GLY A 96 11.17 3.71 11.88
C GLY A 96 10.67 4.44 10.64
N ALA A 97 9.74 3.87 9.86
CA ALA A 97 9.20 4.50 8.68
C ALA A 97 7.81 3.99 8.30
N ILE A 98 7.08 4.84 7.58
CA ILE A 98 5.90 4.49 6.82
C ILE A 98 6.36 3.86 5.52
N HIS A 99 5.89 2.65 5.24
CA HIS A 99 6.09 1.97 3.97
C HIS A 99 4.74 1.83 3.28
N PHE A 100 4.65 2.29 2.03
CA PHE A 100 3.42 2.19 1.27
C PHE A 100 3.70 1.85 -0.19
N VAL A 101 2.81 1.02 -0.73
CA VAL A 101 2.68 0.68 -2.14
C VAL A 101 1.22 0.80 -2.52
N ASP A 102 0.96 1.41 -3.67
CA ASP A 102 -0.38 1.46 -4.22
C ASP A 102 -0.59 0.39 -5.32
N PRO A 103 -1.32 -0.72 -5.03
CA PRO A 103 -1.61 -1.75 -6.02
C PRO A 103 -2.56 -1.32 -7.14
N ASP A 104 -3.18 -0.15 -7.00
CA ASP A 104 -4.09 0.43 -7.98
C ASP A 104 -3.40 1.56 -8.77
N ALA A 105 -2.15 1.92 -8.48
CA ALA A 105 -1.46 3.07 -9.11
C ALA A 105 -1.53 3.08 -10.64
N ASN A 106 -1.32 1.92 -11.27
CA ASN A 106 -1.37 1.79 -12.74
C ASN A 106 -2.76 2.06 -13.35
N GLU A 107 -3.83 2.03 -12.55
CA GLU A 107 -5.20 2.35 -12.97
C GLU A 107 -5.49 3.85 -12.89
N HIS A 108 -4.59 4.65 -12.31
CA HIS A 108 -4.72 6.08 -12.08
C HIS A 108 -3.56 6.84 -12.73
N PRO A 109 -3.73 7.48 -13.91
CA PRO A 109 -2.64 8.10 -14.66
C PRO A 109 -1.97 9.27 -13.92
N HIS A 110 -2.73 9.95 -13.05
CA HIS A 110 -2.24 11.00 -12.17
C HIS A 110 -2.84 10.75 -10.80
N ARG A 111 -2.02 10.29 -9.86
CA ARG A 111 -2.44 10.03 -8.49
C ARG A 111 -1.50 10.73 -7.52
N PHE A 112 -2.10 11.46 -6.59
CA PHE A 112 -1.43 12.22 -5.55
C PHE A 112 -1.70 11.57 -4.20
N TYR A 113 -0.74 11.69 -3.29
CA TYR A 113 -0.80 11.03 -1.98
C TYR A 113 -0.42 12.02 -0.89
N HIS A 114 -1.05 11.87 0.27
CA HIS A 114 -0.56 12.46 1.50
C HIS A 114 -0.75 11.50 2.67
N VAL A 115 0.12 11.65 3.66
CA VAL A 115 0.03 10.91 4.93
C VAL A 115 -0.63 11.80 5.95
N VAL A 116 -1.66 11.27 6.59
CA VAL A 116 -2.39 11.96 7.66
C VAL A 116 -2.16 11.22 8.97
N PRO A 117 -1.70 11.92 10.03
CA PRO A 117 -1.75 11.41 11.40
C PRO A 117 -3.13 10.90 11.78
N GLU A 118 -3.19 9.71 12.38
CA GLU A 118 -4.40 9.25 13.09
C GLU A 118 -4.21 9.51 14.58
N ALA A 119 -5.24 10.06 15.22
CA ALA A 119 -5.23 10.18 16.68
C ALA A 119 -5.33 8.78 17.29
N ASP A 120 -4.58 8.54 18.37
CA ASP A 120 -4.80 7.37 19.21
C ASP A 120 -6.26 7.39 19.68
N ALA A 121 -6.98 6.30 19.43
CA ALA A 121 -8.38 6.13 19.80
C ALA A 121 -8.61 6.11 21.34
N ASP A 122 -7.56 6.36 22.14
CA ASP A 122 -7.53 6.23 23.59
C ASP A 122 -7.40 7.58 24.33
N THR A 123 -7.65 8.71 23.65
CA THR A 123 -7.80 10.00 24.35
C THR A 123 -9.25 10.27 24.75
N ASP A 124 -9.79 9.39 25.60
CA ASP A 124 -11.01 9.64 26.39
C ASP A 124 -10.72 9.17 27.83
N ASP A 125 -10.06 10.05 28.61
CA ASP A 125 -9.99 9.99 30.09
C ASP A 125 -10.31 11.37 30.66
#